data_AF-A0A9D4F798-F1
#
_entry.id   AF-A0A9D4F798-F1
#
_cell.length_a   1.000
_cell.length_b   1.000
_cell.length_c   1.000
_cell.angle_alpha   90.00
_cell.angle_beta   90.00
_cell.angle_gamma   90.00
#
_symmetry.space_group_name_H-M   'P 1'
#
loop_
_entity.id
_entity.type
_entity.pdbx_description
1 polymer ?
#
loop_
_entity_poly.entity_id
_entity_poly.type
_entity_poly.pdbx_seq_one_letter_code
_entity_poly.pdbx_strand_id
1 'polypeptide(L)'
;MCELYLKGSIEPDNACAILDQAIRFDFLDLKQQCLNLIENKSKCVLESDAFVEMSVEGLKEVLEMNRMLCSESEVYLACKRWASKRIESNEKHATADAIRIKLGYEIINLIRFPSMPLEQFTDVVSNDSVLTKDETLSVYQTIIKKKKCLEV
;
A
#
# COMPACT_ATOMS: atom_id res chain seq x y z
N MET A 1 7.71 -1.71 -32.07
CA MET A 1 6.66 -2.56 -31.49
C MET A 1 7.06 -2.77 -30.03
N CYS A 2 6.55 -2.09 -29.00
CA CYS A 2 5.15 -2.07 -28.60
C CYS A 2 4.82 -1.04 -27.47
N GLU A 3 5.25 0.22 -27.51
CA GLU A 3 4.65 1.24 -26.61
C GLU A 3 3.14 1.41 -26.88
N LEU A 4 2.74 1.29 -28.15
CA LEU A 4 1.33 1.33 -28.58
C LEU A 4 0.53 0.07 -28.22
N TYR A 5 1.18 -1.08 -28.01
CA TYR A 5 0.48 -2.32 -27.66
C TYR A 5 0.22 -2.43 -26.16
N LEU A 6 1.13 -1.89 -25.33
CA LEU A 6 0.91 -1.74 -23.88
C LEU A 6 -0.12 -0.64 -23.56
N LYS A 7 -0.22 0.41 -24.39
CA LYS A 7 -1.25 1.46 -24.28
C LYS A 7 -2.68 0.98 -24.54
N GLY A 8 -2.87 -0.23 -25.07
CA GLY A 8 -4.17 -0.70 -25.57
C GLY A 8 -5.19 -1.08 -24.50
N SER A 9 -4.78 -1.49 -23.29
CA SER A 9 -5.69 -1.77 -22.16
C SER A 9 -4.91 -1.86 -20.85
N ILE A 10 -4.43 -0.72 -20.32
CA ILE A 10 -4.03 -0.68 -18.91
C ILE A 10 -5.34 -0.85 -18.11
N GLU A 11 -5.44 -1.95 -17.39
CA GLU A 11 -6.58 -2.36 -16.57
C GLU A 11 -6.10 -2.52 -15.13
N PRO A 12 -6.98 -2.38 -14.13
CA PRO A 12 -6.56 -2.51 -12.73
C PRO A 12 -5.82 -3.83 -12.43
N ASP A 13 -6.17 -4.92 -13.11
CA ASP A 13 -5.52 -6.24 -12.98
C ASP A 13 -4.16 -6.37 -13.66
N ASN A 14 -3.80 -5.48 -14.59
CA ASN A 14 -2.48 -5.52 -15.24
C ASN A 14 -1.62 -4.29 -14.95
N ALA A 15 -2.21 -3.22 -14.41
CA ALA A 15 -1.55 -1.96 -14.12
C ALA A 15 -0.35 -2.14 -13.18
N CYS A 16 -0.45 -3.04 -12.20
CA CYS A 16 0.63 -3.33 -11.27
C CYS A 16 1.83 -4.00 -11.95
N ALA A 17 1.57 -4.99 -12.81
CA ALA A 17 2.60 -5.68 -13.57
C ALA A 17 3.24 -4.78 -14.63
N ILE A 18 2.43 -3.91 -15.28
CA ILE A 18 2.93 -2.93 -16.25
C ILE A 18 3.75 -1.85 -15.54
N LEU A 19 3.33 -1.39 -14.36
CA LEU A 19 4.09 -0.43 -13.56
C LEU A 19 5.47 -0.99 -13.20
N ASP A 20 5.53 -2.25 -12.77
CA ASP A 20 6.79 -2.92 -12.46
C ASP A 20 7.74 -2.95 -13.67
N GLN A 21 7.20 -3.32 -14.83
CA GLN A 21 7.96 -3.29 -16.09
C GLN A 21 8.39 -1.86 -16.44
N ALA A 22 7.51 -0.88 -16.28
CA ALA A 22 7.81 0.52 -16.57
C ALA A 22 8.93 1.05 -15.68
N ILE A 23 8.96 0.67 -14.39
CA ILE A 23 10.06 0.99 -13.47
C ILE A 23 11.34 0.29 -13.91
N ARG A 24 11.27 -1.01 -14.19
CA ARG A 24 12.43 -1.83 -14.59
C ARG A 24 13.09 -1.37 -15.89
N PHE A 25 12.31 -0.87 -16.84
CA PHE A 25 12.77 -0.39 -18.15
C PHE A 25 12.88 1.14 -18.22
N ASP A 26 12.66 1.85 -17.12
CA ASP A 26 12.69 3.32 -16.99
C ASP A 26 11.75 4.06 -17.98
N PHE A 27 10.59 3.46 -18.29
CA PHE A 27 9.57 4.06 -19.15
C PHE A 27 8.69 5.04 -18.38
N LEU A 28 9.12 6.29 -18.29
CA LEU A 28 8.43 7.35 -17.55
C LEU A 28 6.99 7.63 -18.02
N ASP A 29 6.72 7.62 -19.33
CA ASP A 29 5.38 7.86 -19.89
C ASP A 29 4.39 6.76 -19.49
N LEU A 30 4.85 5.50 -19.53
CA LEU A 30 4.07 4.32 -19.16
C LEU A 30 3.85 4.26 -17.65
N LYS A 31 4.90 4.58 -16.87
CA LYS A 31 4.83 4.70 -15.41
C LYS A 31 3.75 5.70 -15.01
N GLN A 32 3.77 6.92 -15.58
CA GLN A 32 2.76 7.93 -15.27
C GLN A 32 1.33 7.50 -15.61
N GLN A 33 1.13 6.82 -16.74
CA GLN A 33 -0.19 6.30 -17.11
C GLN A 33 -0.69 5.22 -16.15
N CYS A 34 0.18 4.31 -15.73
CA CYS A 34 -0.17 3.30 -14.73
C CYS A 34 -0.51 3.94 -13.39
N LEU A 35 0.32 4.88 -12.92
CA LEU A 35 0.09 5.62 -11.68
C LEU A 35 -1.25 6.37 -11.71
N ASN A 36 -1.58 7.03 -12.82
CA ASN A 36 -2.86 7.74 -12.98
C ASN A 36 -4.07 6.79 -12.96
N LEU A 37 -3.95 5.60 -13.56
CA LEU A 37 -5.01 4.60 -13.47
C LEU A 37 -5.15 4.06 -12.05
N ILE A 38 -4.03 3.79 -11.38
CA ILE A 38 -4.03 3.34 -9.98
C ILE A 38 -4.63 4.41 -9.09
N GLU A 39 -4.36 5.69 -9.32
CA GLU A 39 -4.98 6.80 -8.58
C GLU A 39 -6.52 6.75 -8.72
N ASN A 40 -7.01 6.69 -9.96
CA ASN A 40 -8.44 6.67 -10.30
C ASN A 40 -9.17 5.38 -9.86
N LYS A 41 -8.49 4.23 -9.89
CA LYS A 41 -9.05 2.91 -9.57
C LYS A 41 -8.39 2.28 -8.34
N SER A 42 -7.94 3.11 -7.40
CA SER A 42 -7.12 2.67 -6.28
C SER A 42 -7.80 1.56 -5.47
N LYS A 43 -9.12 1.62 -5.23
CA LYS A 43 -9.85 0.56 -4.51
C LYS A 43 -9.78 -0.79 -5.23
N CYS A 44 -10.15 -0.80 -6.51
CA CYS A 44 -10.11 -2.01 -7.33
C CYS A 44 -8.69 -2.59 -7.43
N VAL A 45 -7.68 -1.72 -7.55
CA VAL A 45 -6.28 -2.16 -7.62
C VAL A 45 -5.83 -2.77 -6.30
N LEU A 46 -6.08 -2.11 -5.16
CA LEU A 46 -5.71 -2.60 -3.83
C LEU A 46 -6.39 -3.94 -3.47
N GLU A 47 -7.59 -4.18 -3.99
CA GLU A 47 -8.32 -5.44 -3.81
C GLU A 47 -7.92 -6.56 -4.79
N SER A 48 -7.37 -6.20 -5.96
CA SER A 48 -6.94 -7.14 -7.00
C SER A 48 -5.68 -7.91 -6.58
N ASP A 49 -5.58 -9.15 -7.06
CA ASP A 49 -4.37 -9.96 -6.87
C ASP A 49 -3.15 -9.35 -7.58
N ALA A 50 -3.35 -8.51 -8.60
CA ALA A 50 -2.28 -7.79 -9.28
C ALA A 50 -1.43 -6.93 -8.33
N PHE A 51 -2.06 -6.31 -7.33
CA PHE A 51 -1.36 -5.53 -6.33
C PHE A 51 -0.49 -6.39 -5.44
N VAL A 52 -1.00 -7.58 -5.08
CA VAL A 52 -0.30 -8.55 -4.23
C VAL A 52 0.93 -9.14 -4.92
N GLU A 53 0.90 -9.25 -6.25
CA GLU A 53 2.02 -9.73 -7.07
C GLU A 53 3.09 -8.67 -7.37
N MET A 54 2.83 -7.39 -7.06
CA MET A 54 3.73 -6.27 -7.36
C MET A 54 5.09 -6.35 -6.66
N SER A 55 6.14 -5.77 -7.26
CA SER A 55 7.46 -5.60 -6.61
C SER A 55 7.41 -4.65 -5.40
N VAL A 56 8.47 -4.69 -4.59
CA VAL A 56 8.63 -3.72 -3.48
C VAL A 56 8.75 -2.30 -4.03
N GLU A 57 9.44 -2.14 -5.16
CA GLU A 57 9.70 -0.85 -5.81
C GLU A 57 8.40 -0.26 -6.34
N GLY A 58 7.60 -1.06 -7.05
CA GLY A 58 6.27 -0.65 -7.50
C GLY A 58 5.35 -0.27 -6.32
N LEU A 59 5.39 -1.04 -5.23
CA LEU A 59 4.57 -0.74 -4.05
C LEU A 59 4.97 0.60 -3.43
N LYS A 60 6.28 0.89 -3.29
CA LYS A 60 6.77 2.18 -2.79
C LYS A 60 6.29 3.33 -3.66
N GLU A 61 6.48 3.22 -4.98
CA GLU A 61 6.03 4.22 -5.96
C GLU A 61 4.53 4.48 -5.85
N VAL A 62 3.74 3.43 -5.66
CA VAL A 62 2.30 3.55 -5.44
C VAL A 62 2.02 4.30 -4.14
N LEU A 63 2.61 3.88 -3.03
CA LEU A 63 2.39 4.50 -1.71
C LEU A 63 2.91 5.94 -1.60
N GLU A 64 3.92 6.33 -2.38
CA GLU A 64 4.39 7.72 -2.47
C GLU A 64 3.37 8.63 -3.18
N MET A 65 2.40 8.06 -3.91
CA MET A 65 1.32 8.84 -4.52
C MET A 65 0.39 9.42 -3.45
N ASN A 66 0.52 10.72 -3.23
CA ASN A 66 -0.30 11.49 -2.27
C ASN A 66 -1.78 11.66 -2.63
N ARG A 67 -2.27 11.03 -3.70
CA ARG A 67 -3.56 11.33 -4.33
C ARG A 67 -4.48 10.11 -4.48
N MET A 68 -4.23 9.01 -3.77
CA MET A 68 -5.14 7.85 -3.82
C MET A 68 -6.55 8.21 -3.35
N LEU A 69 -7.56 7.71 -4.07
CA LEU A 69 -8.98 7.85 -3.74
C LEU A 69 -9.45 6.81 -2.70
N CYS A 70 -8.55 6.28 -1.90
CA CYS A 70 -8.80 5.23 -0.90
C CYS A 70 -8.55 5.72 0.52
N SER A 71 -9.10 4.99 1.49
CA SER A 71 -8.79 5.24 2.89
C SER A 71 -7.43 4.65 3.25
N GLU A 72 -6.69 5.29 4.15
CA GLU A 72 -5.39 4.78 4.65
C GLU A 72 -5.51 3.38 5.28
N SER A 73 -6.69 3.00 5.77
CA SER A 73 -7.00 1.65 6.24
C SER A 73 -6.98 0.62 5.13
N GLU A 74 -7.55 0.94 3.96
CA GLU A 74 -7.50 0.09 2.77
C GLU A 74 -6.05 -0.07 2.30
N VAL A 75 -5.29 1.02 2.33
CA VAL A 75 -3.86 1.01 1.99
C VAL A 75 -3.07 0.09 2.94
N TYR A 76 -3.27 0.22 4.25
CA TYR A 76 -2.63 -0.65 5.25
C TYR A 76 -3.02 -2.12 5.06
N LEU A 77 -4.31 -2.40 4.88
CA LEU A 77 -4.81 -3.77 4.69
C LEU A 77 -4.25 -4.40 3.41
N ALA A 78 -4.17 -3.63 2.33
CA ALA A 78 -3.57 -4.07 1.08
C ALA A 78 -2.07 -4.36 1.23
N CYS A 79 -1.32 -3.49 1.91
CA CYS A 79 0.10 -3.71 2.22
C CYS A 79 0.29 -4.99 3.04
N LYS A 80 -0.56 -5.19 4.06
CA LYS A 80 -0.55 -6.41 4.86
C LYS A 80 -0.82 -7.64 4.00
N ARG A 81 -1.84 -7.61 3.13
CA ARG A 81 -2.16 -8.72 2.20
C ARG A 81 -0.99 -9.02 1.27
N TRP A 82 -0.34 -8.00 0.72
CA TRP A 82 0.86 -8.11 -0.09
C TRP A 82 2.00 -8.80 0.66
N ALA A 83 2.26 -8.40 1.91
CA ALA A 83 3.30 -8.99 2.74
C ALA A 83 2.97 -10.44 3.09
N SER A 84 1.73 -10.73 3.52
CA SER A 84 1.26 -12.07 3.84
C SER A 84 1.43 -13.03 2.65
N LYS A 85 0.99 -12.66 1.45
CA LYS A 85 1.12 -13.52 0.26
C LYS A 85 2.57 -13.80 -0.09
N ARG A 86 3.45 -12.78 0.00
CA ARG A 86 4.87 -12.95 -0.26
C ARG A 86 5.56 -13.84 0.75
N ILE A 87 5.10 -13.84 2.00
CA ILE A 87 5.60 -14.75 3.03
C ILE A 87 5.06 -16.15 2.76
N GLU A 88 3.77 -16.33 2.51
CA GLU A 88 3.18 -17.64 2.16
C GLU A 88 3.86 -18.28 0.94
N SER A 89 4.27 -17.46 -0.04
CA SER A 89 5.00 -17.95 -1.21
C SER A 89 6.46 -18.34 -0.92
N ASN A 90 7.06 -17.84 0.17
CA ASN A 90 8.47 -18.09 0.51
C ASN A 90 8.66 -19.04 1.71
N GLU A 91 7.83 -18.96 2.77
CA GLU A 91 7.94 -19.73 4.00
C GLU A 91 6.56 -20.01 4.64
N LYS A 92 6.42 -21.19 5.27
CA LYS A 92 5.14 -21.82 5.62
C LYS A 92 4.27 -21.13 6.67
N HIS A 93 4.65 -19.98 7.24
CA HIS A 93 3.81 -19.26 8.21
C HIS A 93 3.97 -17.73 8.14
N ALA A 94 2.88 -17.03 7.82
CA ALA A 94 2.80 -15.57 7.89
C ALA A 94 2.70 -15.09 9.36
N THR A 95 3.83 -15.04 10.06
CA THR A 95 3.92 -14.44 11.40
C THR A 95 3.93 -12.91 11.29
N ALA A 96 3.37 -12.21 12.29
CA ALA A 96 3.39 -10.73 12.36
C ALA A 96 4.80 -10.13 12.21
N ASP A 97 5.81 -10.77 12.78
CA ASP A 97 7.21 -10.36 12.67
C ASP A 97 7.73 -10.45 11.23
N ALA A 98 7.40 -11.54 10.53
CA ALA A 98 7.74 -11.70 9.12
C ALA A 98 7.05 -10.65 8.24
N ILE A 99 5.79 -10.31 8.54
CA ILE A 99 5.06 -9.22 7.86
C ILE A 99 5.76 -7.88 8.08
N ARG A 100 6.15 -7.58 9.33
CA ARG A 100 6.91 -6.37 9.65
C ARG A 100 8.25 -6.33 8.92
N ILE A 101 8.99 -7.43 8.90
CA ILE A 101 10.26 -7.53 8.16
C ILE A 101 10.04 -7.31 6.67
N LYS A 102 8.95 -7.87 6.11
CA LYS A 102 8.68 -7.81 4.68
C LYS A 102 8.20 -6.44 4.21
N LEU A 103 7.35 -5.79 4.99
CA LEU A 103 6.99 -4.38 4.78
C LEU A 103 8.21 -3.48 5.01
N GLY A 104 9.00 -3.77 6.04
CA GLY A 104 10.13 -2.95 6.43
C GLY A 104 9.69 -1.56 6.94
N TYR A 105 10.66 -0.81 7.44
CA TYR A 105 10.43 0.53 7.95
C TYR A 105 9.99 1.51 6.84
N GLU A 106 10.47 1.32 5.62
CA GLU A 106 10.16 2.23 4.50
C GLU A 106 8.68 2.23 4.14
N ILE A 107 8.05 1.07 3.93
CA ILE A 107 6.63 0.98 3.58
C ILE A 107 5.76 1.46 4.74
N ILE A 108 6.12 1.11 5.98
CA ILE A 108 5.38 1.54 7.17
C ILE A 108 5.35 3.06 7.30
N ASN A 109 6.45 3.77 6.98
CA ASN A 109 6.46 5.24 7.03
C ASN A 109 5.71 5.93 5.90
N LEU A 110 5.49 5.26 4.78
CA LEU A 110 4.70 5.82 3.68
C LEU A 110 3.20 5.86 4.05
N ILE A 111 2.75 4.93 4.90
CA ILE A 111 1.36 4.87 5.35
C ILE A 111 1.08 5.96 6.39
N ARG A 112 0.06 6.77 6.15
CA ARG A 112 -0.30 7.89 7.03
C ARG A 112 -1.30 7.45 8.07
N PHE A 113 -0.86 6.63 9.02
CA PHE A 113 -1.72 6.16 10.11
C PHE A 113 -2.52 7.27 10.83
N PRO A 114 -2.00 8.49 11.05
CA PRO A 114 -2.77 9.57 11.67
C PRO A 114 -3.97 10.09 10.87
N SER A 115 -4.10 9.71 9.59
CA SER A 115 -5.25 10.00 8.74
C SER A 115 -6.26 8.86 8.72
N MET A 116 -5.94 7.70 9.30
CA MET A 116 -6.86 6.57 9.47
C MET A 116 -7.86 6.84 10.62
N PRO A 117 -9.14 6.42 10.49
CA PRO A 117 -10.08 6.49 11.60
C PRO A 117 -9.66 5.58 12.76
N LEU A 118 -9.84 6.08 13.98
CA LEU A 118 -9.38 5.42 15.22
C LEU A 118 -9.91 3.99 15.36
N GLU A 119 -11.17 3.76 15.02
CA GLU A 119 -11.83 2.45 15.13
C GLU A 119 -11.13 1.39 14.26
N GLN A 120 -10.77 1.75 13.03
CA GLN A 120 -10.05 0.86 12.12
C GLN A 120 -8.59 0.67 12.56
N PHE A 121 -7.97 1.70 13.13
CA PHE A 121 -6.63 1.58 13.69
C PHE A 121 -6.60 0.58 14.87
N THR A 122 -7.58 0.66 15.78
CA THR A 122 -7.64 -0.28 16.91
C THR A 122 -7.98 -1.70 16.47
N ASP A 123 -8.83 -1.87 15.47
CA ASP A 123 -9.26 -3.20 15.02
C ASP A 123 -8.17 -3.90 14.19
N VAL A 124 -7.57 -3.19 13.24
CA VAL A 124 -6.67 -3.77 12.24
C VAL A 124 -5.20 -3.67 12.65
N VAL A 125 -4.80 -2.55 13.26
CA VAL A 125 -3.37 -2.25 13.52
C VAL A 125 -2.96 -2.68 14.93
N SER A 126 -3.80 -2.47 15.94
CA SER A 126 -3.47 -2.81 17.33
C SER A 126 -3.44 -4.33 17.58
N ASN A 127 -4.19 -5.12 16.81
CA ASN A 127 -4.21 -6.58 16.93
C ASN A 127 -3.06 -7.26 16.18
N ASP A 128 -2.51 -6.64 15.13
CA ASP A 128 -1.60 -7.32 14.22
C ASP A 128 -0.17 -7.48 14.75
N SER A 129 0.20 -6.78 15.82
CA SER A 129 1.58 -6.73 16.35
C SER A 129 2.66 -6.32 15.33
N VAL A 130 2.26 -5.84 14.14
CA VAL A 130 3.15 -5.39 13.07
C VAL A 130 3.85 -4.09 13.45
N LEU A 131 3.18 -3.17 14.15
CA LEU A 131 3.79 -2.00 14.74
C LEU A 131 4.28 -2.30 16.16
N THR A 132 5.39 -1.65 16.53
CA THR A 132 5.84 -1.71 17.92
C THR A 132 4.85 -0.96 18.81
N LYS A 133 4.86 -1.30 20.10
CA LYS A 133 4.01 -0.64 21.10
C LYS A 133 4.24 0.87 21.13
N ASP A 134 5.49 1.30 20.94
CA ASP A 134 5.88 2.72 20.95
C ASP A 134 5.34 3.48 19.73
N GLU A 135 5.47 2.90 18.52
CA GLU A 135 4.91 3.44 17.27
C GLU A 135 3.38 3.52 17.36
N THR A 136 2.74 2.44 17.83
CA THR A 136 1.28 2.36 17.98
C THR A 136 0.77 3.44 18.93
N LEU A 137 1.45 3.62 20.07
CA LEU A 137 1.08 4.64 21.05
C LEU A 137 1.26 6.05 20.49
N SER A 138 2.36 6.32 19.78
CA SER A 138 2.65 7.61 19.16
C SER A 138 1.59 7.99 18.12
N VAL A 139 1.20 7.03 17.28
CA VAL A 139 0.12 7.22 16.29
C VAL A 139 -1.21 7.45 17.00
N TYR A 140 -1.56 6.61 17.98
CA TYR A 140 -2.81 6.72 18.73
C TYR A 140 -2.96 8.10 19.41
N GLN A 141 -1.89 8.58 20.06
CA GLN A 141 -1.85 9.92 20.66
C GLN A 141 -2.04 11.02 19.61
N THR A 142 -1.43 10.86 18.44
CA THR A 142 -1.56 11.83 17.33
C THR A 142 -3.00 11.90 16.81
N ILE A 143 -3.67 10.75 16.64
CA ILE A 143 -5.06 10.67 16.18
C ILE A 143 -5.98 11.35 17.21
N ILE A 144 -5.82 11.04 18.50
CA ILE A 144 -6.62 11.67 19.58
C ILE A 144 -6.40 13.17 19.62
N LYS A 145 -5.15 13.62 19.54
CA LYS A 145 -4.81 15.04 19.56
C LYS A 145 -5.43 15.79 18.38
N LYS A 146 -5.41 15.20 17.17
CA LYS A 146 -6.11 15.75 15.99
C LYS A 146 -7.61 15.85 16.21
N LYS A 147 -8.24 14.78 16.70
CA LYS A 147 -9.69 14.75 16.95
C LYS A 147 -10.10 15.86 17.93
N LYS A 148 -9.34 16.04 19.00
CA LYS A 148 -9.55 17.09 20.00
C LYS A 148 -9.37 18.52 19.47
N CYS A 149 -8.55 18.71 18.42
CA CYS A 149 -8.39 20.02 17.76
C CYS A 149 -9.48 20.34 16.74
N LEU A 150 -10.24 19.36 16.25
CA LEU A 150 -11.35 19.57 15.30
C LEU A 150 -12.67 19.92 16.00
N GLU A 151 -12.76 19.73 17.31
CA GLU A 151 -13.95 20.01 18.14
C GLU A 151 -13.87 21.35 18.89
N VAL A 152 -12.92 22.24 18.56
CA VAL A 152 -12.73 23.58 19.17
C VAL A 152 -12.95 24.68 18.15
#